data_AF-A0A944ZKX5-F1
#
_entry.id   AF-A0A944ZKX5-F1
#
_cell.length_a   1.000
_cell.length_b   1.000
_cell.length_c   1.000
_cell.angle_alpha   90.00
_cell.angle_beta   90.00
_cell.angle_gamma   90.00
#
_symmetry.space_group_name_H-M   'P 1'
#
loop_
_entity.id
_entity.type
_entity.pdbx_description
1 polymer ?
#
loop_
_entity_poly.entity_id
_entity_poly.type
_entity_poly.pdbx_seq_one_letter_code
_entity_poly.pdbx_strand_id
1 'polypeptide(L)' 'MVTFENNSEKIVINTQRAIKEIWLAGNSRGWHFQFLQEKDIWFANAEQEEFYQCLAKLLSENLGTSVSFE' A
#
# COMPACT_ATOMS: atom_id res chain seq x y z
N MET A 1 2.15 -6.90 10.66
CA MET A 1 2.87 -6.88 9.36
C MET A 1 2.26 -7.96 8.52
N VAL A 2 1.91 -7.63 7.28
CA VAL A 2 1.42 -8.58 6.27
C VAL A 2 2.40 -8.57 5.11
N THR A 3 2.62 -9.71 4.48
CA THR A 3 3.54 -9.85 3.36
C THR A 3 2.90 -10.72 2.30
N PHE A 4 2.97 -10.27 1.05
CA PHE A 4 2.65 -11.03 -0.15
C PHE A 4 3.96 -11.32 -0.89
N GLU A 5 4.12 -12.55 -1.37
CA GLU A 5 5.34 -12.98 -2.04
C GLU A 5 4.96 -13.85 -3.23
N ASN A 6 5.43 -13.47 -4.41
CA ASN A 6 5.33 -14.27 -5.63
C ASN A 6 6.70 -14.31 -6.30
N ASN A 7 7.32 -15.49 -6.36
CA ASN A 7 8.69 -15.69 -6.81
C ASN A 7 9.69 -14.75 -6.08
N SER A 8 10.29 -13.79 -6.78
CA SER A 8 11.30 -12.85 -6.27
C SER A 8 10.73 -11.50 -5.84
N GLU A 9 9.43 -11.27 -6.01
CA GLU A 9 8.78 -9.99 -5.71
C GLU A 9 8.00 -10.07 -4.40
N LYS A 10 8.17 -9.03 -3.58
CA LYS A 10 7.63 -8.97 -2.22
C LYS A 10 6.90 -7.66 -2.01
N ILE A 11 5.69 -7.74 -1.46
CA ILE A 11 4.90 -6.59 -1.01
C ILE A 11 4.75 -6.70 0.51
N VAL A 12 5.13 -5.66 1.25
CA VAL A 12 5.08 -5.63 2.73
C VAL A 12 4.20 -4.48 3.19
N ILE A 13 3.29 -4.75 4.12
CA ILE A 13 2.44 -3.75 4.78
C ILE A 13 2.71 -3.79 6.28
N ASN A 14 2.95 -2.63 6.89
CA ASN A 14 3.06 -2.50 8.34
C ASN A 14 2.53 -1.17 8.84
N THR A 15 2.19 -1.10 10.13
CA THR A 15 1.80 0.14 10.80
C THR A 15 3.01 0.77 11.47
N GLN A 16 3.11 2.10 11.44
CA GLN A 16 4.05 2.89 12.25
C GLN A 16 3.31 3.65 13.34
N ARG A 17 3.15 3.02 14.50
CA ARG A 17 2.29 3.53 15.59
C ARG A 17 2.69 4.92 16.09
N ALA A 18 3.98 5.21 16.19
CA ALA A 18 4.48 6.47 16.74
C ALA A 18 4.04 7.70 15.91
N ILE A 19 3.93 7.53 14.59
CA ILE A 19 3.56 8.60 13.65
C ILE A 19 2.19 8.40 13.02
N LYS A 20 1.45 7.36 13.45
CA LYS A 20 0.09 7.01 12.99
C LYS A 20 -0.01 6.80 11.47
N GLU A 21 0.95 6.08 10.91
CA GLU A 21 0.99 5.80 9.47
C GLU A 21 0.82 4.30 9.17
N ILE A 22 0.39 4.02 7.95
CA ILE A 22 0.56 2.71 7.29
C ILE A 22 1.69 2.85 6.27
N TRP A 23 2.62 1.91 6.27
CA TRP A 23 3.68 1.84 5.28
C TRP A 23 3.47 0.63 4.38
N LEU A 24 3.72 0.83 3.09
CA LEU A 24 3.68 -0.19 2.04
C LEU A 24 5.01 -0.17 1.31
N ALA A 25 5.61 -1.33 1.07
CA ALA A 25 6.79 -1.48 0.24
C ALA A 25 6.55 -2.55 -0.83
N GLY A 26 6.94 -2.28 -2.07
CA GLY A 26 6.78 -3.17 -3.22
C GLY A 26 7.38 -2.57 -4.48
N ASN A 27 7.78 -3.41 -5.45
CA ASN A 27 8.36 -2.99 -6.74
C ASN A 27 9.49 -1.96 -6.61
N SER A 28 10.41 -2.18 -5.66
CA SER A 28 11.53 -1.28 -5.34
C SER A 28 11.13 0.13 -4.89
N ARG A 29 9.90 0.30 -4.39
CA ARG A 29 9.34 1.56 -3.91
C ARG A 29 8.70 1.39 -2.54
N GLY A 30 8.49 2.50 -1.84
CA GLY A 30 7.78 2.55 -0.57
C GLY A 30 6.85 3.77 -0.51
N TRP A 31 5.73 3.61 0.19
CA TRP A 31 4.71 4.63 0.41
C TRP A 31 4.44 4.77 1.90
N HIS A 32 4.23 6.00 2.36
CA HIS A 32 3.81 6.31 3.72
C HIS A 32 2.43 6.95 3.66
N PHE A 33 1.45 6.27 4.22
CA PHE A 33 0.06 6.72 4.21
C PHE A 33 -0.31 7.31 5.57
N GLN A 34 -0.81 8.54 5.54
CA GLN A 34 -1.44 9.19 6.67
C GLN A 34 -2.96 9.09 6.52
N PHE A 35 -3.66 8.95 7.65
CA PHE A 35 -5.11 8.92 7.62
C PHE A 35 -5.68 10.34 7.47
N LEU A 36 -6.44 10.57 6.40
CA LEU A 36 -7.17 11.81 6.13
C LEU A 36 -8.60 11.66 6.65
N GLN A 37 -8.84 12.18 7.85
CA GLN A 37 -10.09 11.99 8.57
C GLN A 37 -11.31 12.57 7.82
N GLU A 38 -11.11 13.66 7.08
CA GLU A 38 -12.17 14.33 6.32
C GLU A 38 -12.62 13.56 5.07
N LYS A 39 -11.79 12.63 4.59
CA LYS A 39 -12.08 11.76 3.45
C LYS A 39 -12.28 10.29 3.84
N ASP A 40 -11.96 9.93 5.08
CA ASP A 40 -11.97 8.56 5.59
C ASP A 40 -11.06 7.61 4.78
N ILE A 41 -9.85 8.09 4.41
CA ILE A 41 -8.89 7.33 3.60
C ILE A 41 -7.47 7.37 4.15
N TRP A 42 -6.65 6.43 3.72
CA TRP A 42 -5.20 6.45 3.91
C TRP A 42 -4.54 7.00 2.64
N PHE A 43 -3.79 8.10 2.76
CA PHE A 43 -3.27 8.83 1.61
C PHE A 43 -1.77 9.09 1.70
N ALA A 44 -1.05 8.81 0.61
CA ALA A 44 0.37 9.08 0.47
C ALA A 44 0.56 10.44 -0.21
N ASN A 45 0.95 11.45 0.58
CA ASN A 45 1.09 12.83 0.09
C ASN A 45 2.20 13.00 -0.96
N ALA A 46 3.27 12.21 -0.90
CA ALA A 46 4.37 12.33 -1.86
C ALA A 46 3.96 11.82 -3.26
N GLU A 47 3.19 10.73 -3.32
CA GLU A 47 2.74 10.10 -4.57
C GLU A 47 1.37 10.57 -5.03
N GLN A 48 0.63 11.29 -4.18
CA GLN A 48 -0.77 11.68 -4.41
C GLN A 48 -1.67 10.46 -4.69
N GLU A 49 -1.52 9.41 -3.88
CA GLU A 49 -2.13 8.10 -4.10
C GLU A 49 -2.85 7.58 -2.84
N GLU A 50 -4.01 6.95 -3.03
CA GLU A 50 -4.78 6.31 -1.95
C GLU A 50 -4.30 4.87 -1.71
N PHE A 51 -4.33 4.41 -0.46
CA PHE A 51 -3.77 3.12 -0.03
C PHE A 51 -4.34 1.91 -0.76
N TYR A 52 -5.66 1.74 -0.82
CA TYR A 52 -6.27 0.58 -1.47
C TYR A 52 -6.05 0.60 -2.97
N GLN A 53 -6.08 1.77 -3.61
CA GLN A 53 -5.73 1.92 -5.03
C GLN A 53 -4.28 1.49 -5.30
N CYS A 54 -3.34 1.97 -4.46
CA CYS A 54 -1.94 1.60 -4.56
C CYS A 54 -1.73 0.09 -4.36
N LEU A 55 -2.34 -0.48 -3.32
CA LEU A 55 -2.25 -1.90 -3.01
C LEU A 55 -2.85 -2.77 -4.13
N ALA A 56 -4.02 -2.38 -4.66
CA ALA A 56 -4.65 -3.09 -5.77
C ALA A 56 -3.76 -3.12 -7.01
N LYS A 57 -3.11 -2.00 -7.33
CA LYS A 57 -2.17 -1.90 -8.43
C LYS A 57 -0.97 -2.83 -8.23
N LEU A 58 -0.31 -2.76 -7.07
CA LEU A 58 0.86 -3.62 -6.77
C LEU A 58 0.50 -5.10 -6.80
N LEU A 59 -0.63 -5.49 -6.22
CA LEU A 59 -1.08 -6.89 -6.25
C LEU A 59 -1.44 -7.33 -7.67
N SER A 60 -2.04 -6.46 -8.46
CA SER A 60 -2.40 -6.79 -9.84
C SER A 60 -1.16 -7.02 -10.71
N GLU A 61 -0.16 -6.16 -10.55
CA GLU A 61 1.15 -6.31 -11.21
C GLU A 61 1.84 -7.61 -10.77
N ASN A 62 1.88 -7.87 -9.46
CA ASN A 62 2.57 -9.03 -8.89
C ASN A 62 1.90 -10.38 -9.19
N LEU A 63 0.57 -10.41 -9.32
CA LEU A 63 -0.20 -11.65 -9.57
C LEU A 63 -0.53 -11.86 -11.06
N GLY A 64 -0.34 -10.85 -11.90
CA GLY A 64 -0.74 -10.89 -13.31
C GLY A 64 -2.26 -10.99 -13.53
N THR A 65 -3.07 -10.63 -12.53
CA THR A 65 -4.54 -10.63 -12.58
C THR A 65 -5.09 -9.38 -11.90
N SER A 66 -6.29 -8.94 -12.29
CA SER A 66 -6.92 -7.75 -11.70
C SER A 66 -7.32 -7.98 -10.24
N VAL A 67 -6.91 -7.08 -9.34
CA VAL A 67 -7.28 -7.05 -7.92
C VAL A 67 -8.01 -5.74 -7.60
N SER A 68 -9.04 -5.80 -6.77
CA SER A 68 -9.81 -4.64 -6.29
C SER A 68 -10.28 -4.85 -4.86
N PHE A 69 -10.51 -3.75 -4.13
CA PHE A 69 -11.05 -3.74 -2.76
C PHE A 69 -12.43 -3.08 -2.75
N GLU A 70 -13.33 -3.56 -1.89
CA GLU A 70 -14.68 -3.00 -1.64
C GLU A 70 -14.68 -1.97 -0.51
#